data_AF-A0A9D6GRD1-F1
#
_entry.id   AF-A0A9D6GRD1-F1
#
_cell.length_a   1.000
_cell.length_b   1.000
_cell.length_c   1.000
_cell.angle_alpha   90.00
_cell.angle_beta   90.00
_cell.angle_gamma   90.00
#
_symmetry.space_group_name_H-M   'P 1'
#
loop_
_entity.id
_entity.type
_entity.pdbx_description
1 polymer ?
#
loop_
_entity_poly.entity_id
_entity_poly.type
_entity_poly.pdbx_seq_one_letter_code
_entity_poly.pdbx_strand_id
1 'polypeptide(L)'
;MISLKPAFFAAFLVLFIHSLHAEQESLLDSDTIEDQYDFYRPWSSKAYQDGTHQRRRYKILQAFKSEIILDSFTGLYWERQASTSGMSWDKSKASGSAQSYCASLKKGGFLDWRVPSPMELQSLVDYTLDSAPSINQQAFPEALPDFFWTSMSYMASPQYAWGFFFQNADLGMDLSESGAASTSSVRCVRGSKIPLKNRFTDQDGKPIQPTSTRVLDRATGFVWQRIISQESFDLEGAISYCRQFGLEGASWRLPSIKELLTIVDYSSYKPSIHRIVFPETLSSKFWSSTPFVGQSGTMWGLNFAHGRTSILGSAQKFMLRCIRDL
;
A
#
# COMPACT_ATOMS: atom_id res chain seq x y z
N MET A 1 -69.79 16.43 43.81
CA MET A 1 -69.07 16.79 42.57
C MET A 1 -67.61 16.39 42.76
N ILE A 2 -67.19 15.35 42.04
CA ILE A 2 -65.96 14.60 42.29
C ILE A 2 -64.79 15.27 41.57
N SER A 3 -63.68 15.45 42.30
CA SER A 3 -62.38 15.90 41.83
C SER A 3 -61.62 14.75 41.16
N LEU A 4 -61.11 14.95 39.94
CA LEU A 4 -60.20 14.04 39.24
C LEU A 4 -59.04 14.83 38.59
N LYS A 5 -57.83 14.31 38.78
CA LYS A 5 -56.51 14.84 38.41
C LYS A 5 -56.23 14.83 36.89
N PRO A 6 -55.28 15.64 36.38
CA PRO A 6 -54.89 15.61 34.98
C PRO A 6 -53.90 14.48 34.72
N ALA A 7 -54.36 13.41 34.09
CA ALA A 7 -53.52 12.33 33.58
C ALA A 7 -54.08 11.83 32.24
N PHE A 8 -54.18 12.71 31.24
CA PHE A 8 -54.71 12.31 29.92
C PHE A 8 -54.11 13.03 28.70
N PHE A 9 -52.90 13.61 28.82
CA PHE A 9 -52.22 14.25 27.68
C PHE A 9 -50.89 13.59 27.24
N ALA A 10 -50.52 12.45 27.82
CA ALA A 10 -49.27 11.75 27.48
C ALA A 10 -49.46 10.50 26.59
N ALA A 11 -50.70 10.12 26.23
CA ALA A 11 -50.96 8.86 25.51
C ALA A 11 -51.11 9.01 23.99
N PHE A 12 -51.28 10.22 23.45
CA PHE A 12 -51.47 10.43 22.00
C PHE A 12 -50.19 10.82 21.23
N LEU A 13 -49.10 11.18 21.91
CA LEU A 13 -47.82 11.48 21.25
C LEU A 13 -46.93 10.24 21.06
N VAL A 14 -47.22 9.13 21.74
CA VAL A 14 -46.42 7.89 21.66
C VAL A 14 -46.87 6.99 20.50
N LEU A 15 -48.13 7.10 20.06
CA LEU A 15 -48.70 6.30 18.97
C LEU A 15 -48.38 6.81 17.56
N PHE A 16 -47.94 8.06 17.40
CA PHE A 16 -47.46 8.57 16.09
C PHE A 16 -45.97 8.29 15.85
N ILE A 17 -45.18 8.03 16.90
CA ILE A 17 -43.75 7.71 16.78
C ILE A 17 -43.54 6.20 16.50
N HIS A 18 -44.45 5.33 16.94
CA HIS A 18 -44.37 3.88 16.67
C HIS A 18 -44.85 3.50 15.25
N SER A 19 -45.65 4.34 14.57
CA SER A 19 -46.10 4.06 13.19
C SER A 19 -45.11 4.54 12.12
N LEU A 20 -44.21 5.48 12.45
CA LEU A 20 -43.15 5.93 11.52
C LEU A 20 -41.86 5.10 11.63
N HIS A 21 -41.66 4.35 12.73
CA HIS A 21 -40.52 3.43 12.86
C HIS A 21 -40.76 2.08 12.17
N ALA A 22 -42.00 1.69 11.88
CA ALA A 22 -42.31 0.36 11.32
C ALA A 22 -42.31 0.30 9.78
N GLU A 23 -42.34 1.44 9.07
CA GLU A 23 -42.31 1.46 7.59
C GLU A 23 -40.91 1.73 7.00
N GLN A 24 -39.90 2.03 7.82
CA GLN A 24 -38.52 2.22 7.36
C GLN A 24 -37.62 0.98 7.47
N GLU A 25 -38.08 -0.11 8.09
CA GLU A 25 -37.31 -1.35 8.27
C GLU A 25 -37.45 -2.37 7.12
N SER A 26 -38.20 -2.08 6.05
CA SER A 26 -38.40 -3.04 4.93
C SER A 26 -37.61 -2.77 3.64
N LEU A 27 -36.60 -1.89 3.66
CA LEU A 27 -35.73 -1.61 2.51
C LEU A 27 -34.22 -1.72 2.81
N LEU A 28 -33.85 -2.52 3.81
CA LEU A 28 -32.46 -2.95 3.97
C LEU A 28 -32.29 -4.29 3.28
N ASP A 29 -31.68 -4.22 2.09
CA ASP A 29 -31.15 -5.36 1.35
C ASP A 29 -30.28 -6.22 2.28
N SER A 30 -30.60 -7.50 2.40
CA SER A 30 -30.07 -8.44 3.40
C SER A 30 -28.59 -8.81 3.18
N ASP A 31 -27.87 -8.09 2.33
CA ASP A 31 -26.47 -8.34 1.96
C ASP A 31 -25.45 -7.48 2.73
N THR A 32 -25.86 -6.78 3.80
CA THR A 32 -24.97 -5.80 4.48
C THR A 32 -24.72 -6.02 5.97
N ILE A 33 -25.15 -7.15 6.55
CA ILE A 33 -25.00 -7.43 8.01
C ILE A 33 -24.00 -8.56 8.29
N GLU A 34 -22.95 -8.71 7.46
CA GLU A 34 -21.81 -9.61 7.75
C GLU A 34 -20.45 -8.86 7.88
N ASP A 35 -20.43 -7.54 7.75
CA ASP A 35 -19.19 -6.74 7.75
C ASP A 35 -18.74 -6.22 9.14
N GLN A 36 -19.39 -6.62 10.23
CA GLN A 36 -19.13 -6.02 11.56
C GLN A 36 -18.05 -6.73 12.41
N TYR A 37 -17.37 -7.74 11.87
CA TYR A 37 -16.17 -8.34 12.49
C TYR A 37 -15.09 -8.64 11.44
N ASP A 38 -14.75 -7.65 10.60
CA ASP A 38 -13.66 -7.81 9.63
C ASP A 38 -12.30 -7.72 10.33
N PHE A 39 -11.91 -8.86 10.92
CA PHE A 39 -10.53 -9.21 11.22
C PHE A 39 -9.66 -8.81 10.03
N TYR A 40 -8.75 -7.85 10.24
CA TYR A 40 -7.62 -7.51 9.36
C TYR A 40 -7.63 -8.23 8.01
N ARG A 41 -8.40 -7.75 7.02
CA ARG A 41 -8.28 -8.28 5.66
C ARG A 41 -6.87 -7.99 5.15
N PRO A 42 -6.06 -9.02 4.87
CA PRO A 42 -4.77 -8.82 4.21
C PRO A 42 -5.00 -8.11 2.88
N TRP A 43 -4.02 -7.33 2.44
CA TRP A 43 -4.03 -6.85 1.07
C TRP A 43 -4.03 -8.08 0.16
N SER A 44 -5.02 -8.15 -0.73
CA SER A 44 -5.14 -9.24 -1.69
C SER A 44 -3.84 -9.34 -2.49
N SER A 45 -3.32 -10.53 -2.75
CA SER A 45 -2.13 -10.73 -3.61
C SER A 45 -2.26 -10.04 -4.98
N LYS A 46 -3.49 -9.91 -5.49
CA LYS A 46 -3.84 -9.13 -6.69
C LYS A 46 -3.45 -7.64 -6.62
N ALA A 47 -3.27 -7.05 -5.42
CA ALA A 47 -2.74 -5.69 -5.23
C ALA A 47 -1.36 -5.51 -5.86
N TYR A 48 -0.62 -6.61 -5.99
CA TYR A 48 0.77 -6.64 -6.41
C TYR A 48 0.98 -7.30 -7.78
N GLN A 49 -0.11 -7.54 -8.50
CA GLN A 49 -0.09 -7.92 -9.91
C GLN A 49 -0.07 -6.65 -10.80
N ASP A 50 0.68 -6.72 -11.90
CA ASP A 50 0.85 -5.61 -12.84
C ASP A 50 -0.17 -5.71 -14.00
N GLY A 51 -0.74 -4.56 -14.43
CA GLY A 51 -1.52 -4.39 -15.67
C GLY A 51 -2.93 -4.99 -15.75
N THR A 52 -3.12 -6.27 -15.42
CA THR A 52 -4.33 -7.02 -15.80
C THR A 52 -5.57 -6.73 -14.96
N HIS A 53 -5.39 -6.19 -13.75
CA HIS A 53 -6.48 -5.98 -12.79
C HIS A 53 -6.74 -4.53 -12.41
N GLN A 54 -5.94 -3.58 -12.92
CA GLN A 54 -6.04 -2.16 -12.55
C GLN A 54 -7.41 -1.54 -12.88
N ARG A 55 -8.09 -2.02 -13.93
CA ARG A 55 -9.45 -1.54 -14.31
C ARG A 55 -10.55 -1.91 -13.32
N ARG A 56 -10.40 -2.99 -12.56
CA ARG A 56 -11.40 -3.45 -11.56
C ARG A 56 -10.97 -3.17 -10.12
N ARG A 57 -9.72 -2.78 -9.92
CA ARG A 57 -9.13 -2.46 -8.61
C ARG A 57 -9.70 -1.18 -8.01
N TYR A 58 -9.83 -0.14 -8.83
CA TYR A 58 -10.23 1.18 -8.35
C TYR A 58 -11.72 1.41 -8.59
N LYS A 59 -12.47 1.63 -7.50
CA LYS A 59 -13.88 2.00 -7.55
C LYS A 59 -14.03 3.49 -7.24
N ILE A 60 -14.48 4.28 -8.20
CA ILE A 60 -14.81 5.70 -7.99
C ILE A 60 -16.14 5.77 -7.24
N LEU A 61 -16.14 6.37 -6.07
CA LEU A 61 -17.30 6.36 -5.18
C LEU A 61 -18.21 7.55 -5.46
N GLN A 62 -19.29 7.30 -6.21
CA GLN A 62 -20.27 8.33 -6.60
C GLN A 62 -20.95 9.00 -5.41
N ALA A 63 -21.20 8.26 -4.33
CA ALA A 63 -21.78 8.78 -3.09
C ALA A 63 -20.97 9.93 -2.47
N PHE A 64 -19.67 10.01 -2.77
CA PHE A 64 -18.77 11.08 -2.31
C PHE A 64 -18.44 12.06 -3.43
N LYS A 65 -19.42 12.36 -4.31
CA LYS A 65 -19.26 13.26 -5.46
C LYS A 65 -18.09 12.87 -6.37
N SER A 66 -17.76 11.57 -6.44
CA SER A 66 -16.58 11.06 -7.13
C SER A 66 -15.24 11.63 -6.64
N GLU A 67 -15.14 12.17 -5.43
CA GLU A 67 -13.88 12.70 -4.90
C GLU A 67 -12.97 11.64 -4.27
N ILE A 68 -13.50 10.42 -4.08
CA ILE A 68 -12.84 9.32 -3.36
C ILE A 68 -12.79 8.08 -4.25
N ILE A 69 -11.66 7.40 -4.22
CA ILE A 69 -11.46 6.08 -4.81
C ILE A 69 -11.32 5.04 -3.70
N LEU A 70 -12.03 3.92 -3.81
CA LEU A 70 -11.72 2.70 -3.07
C LEU A 70 -10.77 1.83 -3.90
N ASP A 71 -9.61 1.50 -3.34
CA ASP A 71 -8.75 0.44 -3.84
C ASP A 71 -9.20 -0.91 -3.25
N SER A 72 -9.90 -1.71 -4.05
CA SER A 72 -10.49 -2.97 -3.59
C SER A 72 -9.46 -4.06 -3.28
N PHE A 73 -8.18 -3.87 -3.59
CA PHE A 73 -7.14 -4.86 -3.29
C PHE A 73 -6.37 -4.54 -2.02
N THR A 74 -6.27 -3.26 -1.65
CA THR A 74 -5.62 -2.84 -0.40
C THR A 74 -6.63 -2.48 0.70
N GLY A 75 -7.90 -2.28 0.33
CA GLY A 75 -8.94 -1.78 1.24
C GLY A 75 -8.76 -0.29 1.59
N LEU A 76 -7.82 0.40 0.97
CA LEU A 76 -7.54 1.81 1.21
C LEU A 76 -8.46 2.70 0.40
N TYR A 77 -8.79 3.86 0.97
CA TYR A 77 -9.46 4.92 0.22
C TYR A 77 -8.48 6.04 -0.04
N TRP A 78 -8.51 6.54 -1.27
CA TRP A 78 -7.60 7.54 -1.76
C TRP A 78 -8.37 8.79 -2.16
N GLU A 79 -7.77 9.93 -1.89
CA GLU A 79 -8.14 11.17 -2.53
C GLU A 79 -7.98 11.00 -4.04
N ARG A 80 -9.04 11.27 -4.82
CA ARG A 80 -9.04 11.06 -6.28
C ARG A 80 -8.19 12.08 -7.02
N GLN A 81 -8.38 13.35 -6.71
CA GLN A 81 -7.60 14.46 -7.25
C GLN A 81 -6.71 14.99 -6.13
N ALA A 82 -5.40 14.79 -6.27
CA ALA A 82 -4.44 15.18 -5.25
C ALA A 82 -4.27 16.70 -5.19
N SER A 83 -3.64 17.18 -4.12
CA SER A 83 -3.24 18.59 -4.03
C SER A 83 -2.34 18.98 -5.21
N THR A 84 -2.63 20.13 -5.82
CA THR A 84 -1.76 20.80 -6.81
C THR A 84 -0.83 21.83 -6.18
N SER A 85 -1.03 22.15 -4.91
CA SER A 85 -0.16 23.07 -4.15
C SER A 85 0.96 22.29 -3.48
N GLY A 86 2.19 22.80 -3.60
CA GLY A 86 3.34 22.27 -2.89
C GLY A 86 3.19 22.46 -1.38
N MET A 87 3.50 21.41 -0.63
CA MET A 87 3.46 21.40 0.83
C MET A 87 4.84 21.06 1.40
N SER A 88 5.15 21.62 2.57
CA SER A 88 6.35 21.24 3.32
C SER A 88 6.17 19.84 3.94
N TRP A 89 7.26 19.10 4.12
CA TRP A 89 7.20 17.85 4.89
C TRP A 89 7.28 18.06 6.40
N ASP A 90 7.64 19.25 6.85
CA ASP A 90 7.83 19.59 8.27
C ASP A 90 6.57 19.31 9.10
N LYS A 91 6.65 18.24 9.90
CA LYS A 91 5.56 17.75 10.75
C LYS A 91 5.21 18.70 11.90
N SER A 92 6.09 19.63 12.24
CA SER A 92 5.87 20.58 13.33
C SER A 92 4.93 21.73 12.93
N LYS A 93 4.77 21.98 11.63
CA LYS A 93 3.91 23.07 11.13
C LYS A 93 2.43 22.76 11.31
N ALA A 94 1.72 23.68 11.97
CA ALA A 94 0.28 23.64 12.14
C ALA A 94 -0.51 23.79 10.81
N SER A 95 0.09 24.43 9.80
CA SER A 95 -0.50 24.61 8.47
C SER A 95 0.57 24.63 7.39
N GLY A 96 0.22 24.25 6.15
CA GLY A 96 1.13 24.27 5.00
C GLY A 96 2.11 23.08 4.93
N SER A 97 1.96 22.10 5.84
CA SER A 97 2.63 20.81 5.74
C SER A 97 1.70 19.73 5.16
N ALA A 98 2.28 18.70 4.55
CA ALA A 98 1.54 17.55 4.03
C ALA A 98 0.70 16.87 5.13
N GLN A 99 1.22 16.83 6.36
CA GLN A 99 0.53 16.26 7.52
C GLN A 99 -0.65 17.12 7.95
N SER A 100 -0.47 18.45 8.05
CA SER A 100 -1.57 19.37 8.38
C SER A 100 -2.67 19.36 7.31
N TYR A 101 -2.30 19.24 6.03
CA TYR A 101 -3.26 19.14 4.94
C TYR A 101 -4.10 17.86 5.04
N CYS A 102 -3.45 16.68 5.09
CA CYS A 102 -4.22 15.45 5.19
C CYS A 102 -5.05 15.38 6.47
N ALA A 103 -4.54 15.84 7.61
CA ALA A 103 -5.29 15.84 8.87
C ALA A 103 -6.50 16.79 8.87
N SER A 104 -6.49 17.84 8.04
CA SER A 104 -7.61 18.79 7.93
C SER A 104 -8.57 18.47 6.78
N LEU A 105 -8.23 17.50 5.92
CA LEU A 105 -9.05 17.10 4.79
C LEU A 105 -10.37 16.51 5.27
N LYS A 106 -11.50 17.00 4.72
CA LYS A 106 -12.86 16.52 5.04
C LYS A 106 -13.59 15.91 3.84
N LYS A 107 -12.84 15.46 2.83
CA LYS A 107 -13.42 14.85 1.61
C LYS A 107 -14.27 13.64 1.98
N GLY A 108 -15.48 13.60 1.43
CA GLY A 108 -16.50 12.59 1.74
C GLY A 108 -16.99 12.58 3.19
N GLY A 109 -16.76 13.65 3.97
CA GLY A 109 -17.16 13.73 5.39
C GLY A 109 -16.22 13.00 6.36
N PHE A 110 -15.12 12.44 5.85
CA PHE A 110 -14.16 11.68 6.62
C PHE A 110 -13.09 12.56 7.28
N LEU A 111 -12.62 12.17 8.46
CA LEU A 111 -11.70 12.97 9.29
C LEU A 111 -10.36 12.26 9.59
N ASP A 112 -10.17 11.04 9.09
CA ASP A 112 -9.02 10.15 9.35
C ASP A 112 -8.06 10.07 8.14
N TRP A 113 -8.07 11.10 7.29
CA TRP A 113 -7.13 11.24 6.18
C TRP A 113 -5.71 11.44 6.70
N ARG A 114 -4.75 10.81 6.03
CA ARG A 114 -3.33 10.84 6.41
C ARG A 114 -2.42 10.81 5.21
N VAL A 115 -1.17 11.23 5.42
CA VAL A 115 -0.09 11.04 4.45
C VAL A 115 0.18 9.53 4.31
N PRO A 116 0.31 9.00 3.08
CA PRO A 116 0.56 7.57 2.84
C PRO A 116 1.98 7.17 3.27
N SER A 117 2.15 5.91 3.65
CA SER A 117 3.48 5.31 3.76
C SER A 117 4.10 5.10 2.36
N PRO A 118 5.43 4.91 2.25
CA PRO A 118 6.06 4.58 0.96
C PRO A 118 5.39 3.38 0.26
N MET A 119 5.09 2.32 1.01
CA MET A 119 4.47 1.11 0.48
C MET A 119 3.02 1.33 0.01
N GLU A 120 2.26 2.18 0.69
CA GLU A 120 0.90 2.54 0.26
C GLU A 120 0.91 3.32 -1.04
N LEU A 121 1.76 4.35 -1.13
CA LEU A 121 1.82 5.20 -2.31
C LEU A 121 2.33 4.42 -3.53
N GLN A 122 3.33 3.58 -3.33
CA GLN A 122 3.88 2.71 -4.35
C GLN A 122 2.88 1.64 -4.85
N SER A 123 1.93 1.23 -4.01
CA SER A 123 0.91 0.26 -4.43
C SER A 123 0.04 0.76 -5.59
N LEU A 124 -0.03 2.09 -5.78
CA LEU A 124 -0.80 2.75 -6.85
C LEU A 124 -0.13 2.69 -8.22
N VAL A 125 1.16 2.43 -8.26
CA VAL A 125 1.98 2.50 -9.48
C VAL A 125 1.48 1.52 -10.52
N ASP A 126 1.44 1.92 -11.79
CA ASP A 126 1.20 1.01 -12.90
C ASP A 126 2.50 0.83 -13.70
N TYR A 127 3.21 -0.27 -13.40
CA TYR A 127 4.47 -0.61 -14.06
C TYR A 127 4.31 -1.08 -15.51
N THR A 128 3.07 -1.17 -16.02
CA THR A 128 2.80 -1.49 -17.43
C THR A 128 2.74 -0.27 -18.34
N LEU A 129 2.78 0.93 -17.77
CA LEU A 129 2.82 2.18 -18.53
C LEU A 129 4.27 2.50 -18.94
N ASP A 130 4.42 2.96 -20.18
CA ASP A 130 5.68 3.40 -20.78
C ASP A 130 5.87 4.92 -20.72
N SER A 131 4.89 5.63 -20.17
CA SER A 131 4.81 7.08 -20.11
C SER A 131 4.32 7.55 -18.74
N ALA A 132 4.74 8.75 -18.37
CA ALA A 132 4.36 9.35 -17.11
C ALA A 132 2.99 10.06 -17.19
N PRO A 133 2.24 10.11 -16.09
CA PRO A 133 2.50 9.50 -14.78
C PRO A 133 2.25 7.98 -14.79
N SER A 134 3.07 7.23 -14.05
CA SER A 134 2.98 5.78 -13.86
C SER A 134 1.85 5.37 -12.88
N ILE A 135 0.62 5.80 -13.16
CA ILE A 135 -0.58 5.54 -12.34
C ILE A 135 -1.81 5.40 -13.24
N ASN A 136 -2.83 4.66 -12.79
CA ASN A 136 -4.10 4.55 -13.52
C ASN A 136 -4.81 5.92 -13.62
N GLN A 137 -4.66 6.61 -14.75
CA GLN A 137 -5.22 7.94 -14.97
C GLN A 137 -6.75 7.99 -15.08
N GLN A 138 -7.40 6.86 -15.36
CA GLN A 138 -8.87 6.79 -15.34
C GLN A 138 -9.40 6.88 -13.91
N ALA A 139 -8.74 6.19 -12.98
CA ALA A 139 -9.05 6.27 -11.56
C ALA A 139 -8.62 7.63 -10.99
N PHE A 140 -7.38 8.02 -11.26
CA PHE A 140 -6.70 9.22 -10.74
C PHE A 140 -6.51 10.26 -11.85
N PRO A 141 -7.55 11.03 -12.22
CA PRO A 141 -7.45 12.06 -13.24
C PRO A 141 -6.48 13.15 -12.81
N GLU A 142 -5.87 13.81 -13.79
CA GLU A 142 -4.92 14.93 -13.58
C GLU A 142 -3.76 14.57 -12.64
N ALA A 143 -3.41 13.28 -12.56
CA ALA A 143 -2.24 12.87 -11.81
C ALA A 143 -0.99 13.56 -12.37
N LEU A 144 -0.26 14.26 -11.49
CA LEU A 144 0.99 14.91 -11.86
C LEU A 144 2.11 13.87 -11.91
N PRO A 145 3.00 13.91 -12.92
CA PRO A 145 4.20 13.09 -12.94
C PRO A 145 5.28 13.73 -12.05
N ASP A 146 4.97 13.92 -10.77
CA ASP A 146 5.78 14.69 -9.84
C ASP A 146 6.13 13.86 -8.58
N PHE A 147 6.85 14.49 -7.66
CA PHE A 147 7.18 13.98 -6.34
C PHE A 147 6.01 14.13 -5.36
N PHE A 148 5.64 13.02 -4.74
CA PHE A 148 4.59 12.97 -3.74
C PHE A 148 5.15 12.53 -2.39
N TRP A 149 4.92 13.34 -1.36
CA TRP A 149 5.37 13.05 0.00
C TRP A 149 4.79 11.74 0.53
N THR A 150 5.65 10.97 1.21
CA THR A 150 5.22 9.87 2.08
C THR A 150 5.35 10.27 3.54
N SER A 151 4.86 9.46 4.47
CA SER A 151 4.90 9.74 5.90
C SER A 151 6.27 9.55 6.56
N MET A 152 7.29 9.09 5.82
CA MET A 152 8.52 8.53 6.37
C MET A 152 9.76 9.39 6.11
N SER A 153 10.57 9.62 7.14
CA SER A 153 11.91 10.21 6.99
C SER A 153 12.87 9.20 6.39
N TYR A 154 13.93 9.68 5.76
CA TYR A 154 15.01 8.85 5.26
C TYR A 154 15.98 8.49 6.39
N MET A 155 16.15 7.19 6.65
CA MET A 155 16.92 6.76 7.81
C MET A 155 18.40 7.17 7.77
N ALA A 156 19.07 7.09 6.61
CA ALA A 156 20.50 7.39 6.55
C ALA A 156 20.81 8.90 6.65
N SER A 157 19.80 9.75 6.47
CA SER A 157 19.91 11.21 6.60
C SER A 157 18.54 11.77 6.99
N PRO A 158 18.23 11.84 8.30
CA PRO A 158 16.89 12.20 8.81
C PRO A 158 16.37 13.58 8.42
N GLN A 159 17.24 14.45 7.89
CA GLN A 159 16.88 15.74 7.29
C GLN A 159 16.26 15.61 5.89
N TYR A 160 16.09 14.38 5.39
CA TYR A 160 15.35 14.08 4.17
C TYR A 160 14.12 13.23 4.49
N ALA A 161 13.10 13.34 3.64
CA ALA A 161 11.93 12.49 3.65
C ALA A 161 11.78 11.73 2.35
N TRP A 162 11.20 10.53 2.46
CA TRP A 162 10.83 9.73 1.31
C TRP A 162 9.63 10.35 0.60
N GLY A 163 9.71 10.38 -0.72
CA GLY A 163 8.56 10.61 -1.59
C GLY A 163 8.63 9.72 -2.81
N PHE A 164 7.56 9.70 -3.57
CA PHE A 164 7.42 8.85 -4.75
C PHE A 164 7.31 9.71 -6.00
N PHE A 165 8.12 9.41 -7.01
CA PHE A 165 8.05 10.04 -8.32
C PHE A 165 7.16 9.23 -9.25
N PHE A 166 5.97 9.73 -9.55
CA PHE A 166 5.12 9.11 -10.59
C PHE A 166 5.71 9.28 -12.00
N GLN A 167 6.67 10.19 -12.19
CA GLN A 167 7.42 10.35 -13.45
C GLN A 167 8.13 9.06 -13.87
N ASN A 168 8.79 8.38 -12.92
CA ASN A 168 9.70 7.26 -13.21
C ASN A 168 9.40 6.00 -12.37
N ALA A 169 8.24 5.93 -11.71
CA ALA A 169 7.84 4.78 -10.89
C ALA A 169 8.85 4.41 -9.79
N ASP A 170 9.59 5.39 -9.26
CA ASP A 170 10.65 5.20 -8.27
C ASP A 170 10.45 6.06 -7.02
N LEU A 171 10.97 5.56 -5.90
CA LEU A 171 11.10 6.33 -4.68
C LEU A 171 12.30 7.27 -4.77
N GLY A 172 12.11 8.51 -4.32
CA GLY A 172 13.16 9.51 -4.18
C GLY A 172 13.17 10.13 -2.79
N MET A 173 14.09 11.04 -2.56
CA MET A 173 14.23 11.74 -1.27
C MET A 173 14.39 13.22 -1.53
N ASP A 174 13.77 14.03 -0.69
CA ASP A 174 13.94 15.49 -0.70
C ASP A 174 13.98 16.02 0.74
N LEU A 175 14.54 17.21 0.93
CA LEU A 175 14.78 17.81 2.25
C LEU A 175 13.46 17.92 3.03
N SER A 176 13.45 17.39 4.25
CA SER A 176 12.31 17.41 5.15
C SER A 176 12.19 18.71 5.94
N GLU A 177 13.29 19.45 6.05
CA GLU A 177 13.40 20.70 6.83
C GLU A 177 13.78 21.89 5.93
N SER A 178 13.15 23.03 6.21
CA SER A 178 13.23 24.22 5.36
C SER A 178 14.47 25.06 5.65
N GLY A 179 15.54 24.82 4.88
CA GLY A 179 16.58 25.83 4.60
C GLY A 179 16.38 26.50 3.21
N ALA A 180 15.77 25.78 2.26
CA ALA A 180 15.36 26.30 0.96
C ALA A 180 14.14 25.51 0.46
N ALA A 181 12.95 26.12 0.52
CA ALA A 181 11.73 25.88 -0.28
C ALA A 181 11.41 24.49 -0.91
N SER A 182 11.79 23.35 -0.34
CA SER A 182 11.29 22.04 -0.80
C SER A 182 9.82 21.90 -0.39
N THR A 183 8.95 22.17 -1.36
CA THR A 183 7.52 21.89 -1.25
C THR A 183 7.13 20.91 -2.34
N SER A 184 6.29 19.94 -2.02
CA SER A 184 5.88 18.91 -2.97
C SER A 184 4.45 18.46 -2.74
N SER A 185 3.90 17.72 -3.69
CA SER A 185 2.51 17.28 -3.68
C SER A 185 2.27 16.20 -2.61
N VAL A 186 1.01 16.03 -2.19
CA VAL A 186 0.58 14.90 -1.37
C VAL A 186 -0.77 14.39 -1.88
N ARG A 187 -0.95 13.07 -1.86
CA ARG A 187 -2.23 12.41 -2.09
C ARG A 187 -2.63 11.73 -0.80
N CYS A 188 -3.69 12.21 -0.16
CA CYS A 188 -4.09 11.66 1.12
C CYS A 188 -4.74 10.29 0.97
N VAL A 189 -4.52 9.44 1.97
CA VAL A 189 -5.07 8.08 2.07
C VAL A 189 -5.78 7.93 3.41
N ARG A 190 -6.76 7.02 3.47
CA ARG A 190 -7.39 6.57 4.72
C ARG A 190 -7.61 5.05 4.69
N GLY A 191 -7.94 4.49 5.85
CA GLY A 191 -8.13 3.06 6.04
C GLY A 191 -6.98 2.39 6.79
N SER A 192 -7.15 1.09 7.04
CA SER A 192 -6.26 0.28 7.86
C SER A 192 -4.84 0.26 7.30
N LYS A 193 -3.87 0.63 8.15
CA LYS A 193 -2.45 0.47 7.84
C LYS A 193 -2.10 -1.02 7.81
N ILE A 194 -1.10 -1.37 7.01
CA ILE A 194 -0.49 -2.72 7.07
C ILE A 194 0.01 -2.96 8.50
N PRO A 195 -0.46 -4.02 9.19
CA PRO A 195 0.05 -4.36 10.50
C PRO A 195 1.51 -4.82 10.35
N LEU A 196 2.44 -4.14 11.04
CA LEU A 196 3.86 -4.52 11.05
C LEU A 196 4.16 -5.54 12.16
N LYS A 197 3.42 -5.49 13.27
CA LYS A 197 3.58 -6.41 14.39
C LYS A 197 3.07 -7.79 14.01
N ASN A 198 3.87 -8.82 14.22
CA ASN A 198 3.55 -10.22 13.90
C ASN A 198 3.15 -10.45 12.43
N ARG A 199 3.59 -9.55 11.52
CA ARG A 199 3.33 -9.65 10.08
C ARG A 199 3.94 -10.91 9.49
N PHE A 200 5.18 -11.19 9.89
CA PHE A 200 5.97 -12.30 9.38
C PHE A 200 5.95 -13.47 10.37
N THR A 201 5.47 -14.62 9.91
CA THR A 201 5.35 -15.85 10.70
C THR A 201 5.92 -17.04 9.94
N ASP A 202 6.00 -18.19 10.58
CA ASP A 202 6.08 -19.46 9.85
C ASP A 202 4.71 -19.82 9.22
N GLN A 203 4.65 -21.00 8.58
CA GLN A 203 3.47 -21.49 7.88
C GLN A 203 2.27 -21.79 8.81
N ASP A 204 2.50 -22.01 10.10
CA ASP A 204 1.47 -22.29 11.10
C ASP A 204 1.05 -21.01 11.85
N GLY A 205 1.53 -19.84 11.41
CA GLY A 205 1.24 -18.56 12.05
C GLY A 205 2.04 -18.30 13.33
N LYS A 206 3.07 -19.10 13.63
CA LYS A 206 3.93 -18.95 14.81
C LYS A 206 5.14 -18.06 14.51
N PRO A 207 5.85 -17.57 15.55
CA PRO A 207 7.08 -16.80 15.35
C PRO A 207 8.12 -17.61 14.57
N ILE A 208 8.77 -16.95 13.61
CA ILE A 208 9.84 -17.52 12.79
C ILE A 208 10.99 -18.01 13.69
N GLN A 209 11.45 -19.23 13.45
CA GLN A 209 12.55 -19.86 14.17
C GLN A 209 13.86 -19.76 13.37
N PRO A 210 15.05 -19.88 14.00
CA PRO A 210 16.32 -19.90 13.28
C PRO A 210 16.36 -20.94 12.15
N THR A 211 15.74 -22.10 12.32
CA THR A 211 15.67 -23.20 11.35
C THR A 211 14.62 -23.02 10.25
N SER A 212 13.77 -21.99 10.32
CA SER A 212 12.76 -21.74 9.30
C SER A 212 13.43 -21.43 7.95
N THR A 213 12.98 -22.09 6.88
CA THR A 213 13.48 -21.86 5.51
C THR A 213 12.57 -20.93 4.70
N ARG A 214 11.38 -20.63 5.23
CA ARG A 214 10.30 -19.87 4.58
C ARG A 214 9.65 -18.90 5.57
N VAL A 215 9.05 -17.83 5.05
CA VAL A 215 8.34 -16.80 5.83
C VAL A 215 6.98 -16.54 5.21
N LEU A 216 5.91 -16.69 6.00
CA LEU A 216 4.58 -16.24 5.64
C LEU A 216 4.44 -14.75 5.99
N ASP A 217 4.09 -13.93 5.01
CA ASP A 217 3.66 -12.56 5.20
C ASP A 217 2.13 -12.51 5.32
N ARG A 218 1.63 -12.39 6.55
CA ARG A 218 0.19 -12.38 6.86
C ARG A 218 -0.54 -11.15 6.33
N ALA A 219 0.18 -10.08 5.98
CA ALA A 219 -0.44 -8.89 5.41
C ALA A 219 -0.71 -9.01 3.92
N THR A 220 -0.01 -9.90 3.20
CA THR A 220 -0.10 -10.04 1.73
C THR A 220 -0.50 -11.43 1.28
N GLY A 221 -0.40 -12.43 2.17
CA GLY A 221 -0.61 -13.84 1.84
C GLY A 221 0.56 -14.49 1.12
N PHE A 222 1.68 -13.80 0.95
CA PHE A 222 2.85 -14.37 0.27
C PHE A 222 3.71 -15.23 1.20
N VAL A 223 4.27 -16.30 0.64
CA VAL A 223 5.31 -17.09 1.28
C VAL A 223 6.64 -16.80 0.59
N TRP A 224 7.60 -16.32 1.35
CA TRP A 224 8.91 -15.91 0.89
C TRP A 224 9.97 -16.96 1.22
N GLN A 225 10.93 -17.14 0.32
CA GLN A 225 12.21 -17.78 0.64
C GLN A 225 12.86 -16.95 1.75
N ARG A 226 13.28 -17.59 2.85
CA ARG A 226 13.84 -16.87 4.00
C ARG A 226 15.33 -16.56 3.84
N ILE A 227 16.11 -17.58 3.53
CA ILE A 227 17.57 -17.49 3.31
C ILE A 227 17.80 -17.58 1.80
N ILE A 228 18.55 -16.62 1.26
CA ILE A 228 18.83 -16.52 -0.18
C ILE A 228 20.11 -17.26 -0.56
N SER A 229 20.29 -17.54 -1.86
CA SER A 229 21.61 -17.85 -2.40
C SER A 229 22.55 -16.65 -2.25
N GLN A 230 23.83 -16.91 -1.98
CA GLN A 230 24.88 -15.89 -2.00
C GLN A 230 25.48 -15.68 -3.40
N GLU A 231 25.05 -16.47 -4.38
CA GLU A 231 25.41 -16.32 -5.79
C GLU A 231 24.44 -15.39 -6.52
N SER A 232 24.93 -14.75 -7.58
CA SER A 232 24.12 -13.95 -8.50
C SER A 232 23.84 -14.69 -9.79
N PHE A 233 22.67 -14.43 -10.37
CA PHE A 233 22.14 -15.14 -11.53
C PHE A 233 21.76 -14.15 -12.62
N ASP A 234 21.88 -14.55 -13.88
CA ASP A 234 21.14 -13.87 -14.96
C ASP A 234 19.63 -14.12 -14.81
N LEU A 235 18.81 -13.49 -15.65
CA LEU A 235 17.36 -13.58 -15.52
C LEU A 235 16.84 -15.03 -15.66
N GLU A 236 17.35 -15.77 -16.65
CA GLU A 236 16.92 -17.15 -16.91
C GLU A 236 17.33 -18.10 -15.78
N GLY A 237 18.56 -17.96 -15.28
CA GLY A 237 19.05 -18.67 -14.12
C GLY A 237 18.26 -18.35 -12.86
N ALA A 238 17.86 -17.09 -12.65
CA ALA A 238 17.06 -16.70 -11.50
C ALA A 238 15.64 -17.30 -11.53
N ILE A 239 15.00 -17.29 -12.71
CA ILE A 239 13.70 -17.94 -12.91
C ILE A 239 13.81 -19.44 -12.66
N SER A 240 14.84 -20.08 -13.20
CA SER A 240 15.09 -21.52 -13.04
C SER A 240 15.35 -21.90 -11.59
N TYR A 241 16.17 -21.11 -10.88
CA TYR A 241 16.43 -21.28 -9.46
C TYR A 241 15.13 -21.27 -8.66
N CYS A 242 14.25 -20.28 -8.87
CA CYS A 242 13.01 -20.22 -8.11
C CYS A 242 12.07 -21.37 -8.41
N ARG A 243 11.98 -21.83 -9.66
CA ARG A 243 11.17 -23.01 -10.00
C ARG A 243 11.66 -24.29 -9.30
N GLN A 244 12.97 -24.40 -9.08
CA GLN A 244 13.60 -25.57 -8.45
C GLN A 244 13.67 -25.49 -6.91
N PHE A 245 13.48 -24.31 -6.32
CA PHE A 245 13.54 -24.10 -4.87
C PHE A 245 12.47 -24.90 -4.09
N GLY A 246 11.40 -25.36 -4.75
CA GLY A 246 10.34 -26.14 -4.14
C GLY A 246 10.55 -27.66 -4.18
N LEU A 247 10.75 -28.29 -3.03
CA LEU A 247 10.36 -29.70 -2.83
C LEU A 247 8.82 -29.81 -2.88
N GLU A 248 8.32 -30.83 -3.58
CA GLU A 248 6.93 -31.32 -3.62
C GLU A 248 5.83 -30.26 -3.89
N GLY A 249 5.59 -29.95 -5.17
CA GLY A 249 4.30 -29.40 -5.64
C GLY A 249 4.08 -27.88 -5.50
N ALA A 250 4.99 -27.12 -4.87
CA ALA A 250 4.83 -25.67 -4.70
C ALA A 250 5.34 -24.85 -5.91
N SER A 251 4.52 -23.95 -6.46
CA SER A 251 4.85 -23.08 -7.60
C SER A 251 5.67 -21.84 -7.22
N TRP A 252 6.89 -22.06 -6.72
CA TRP A 252 7.84 -20.99 -6.45
C TRP A 252 8.24 -20.23 -7.72
N ARG A 253 8.33 -18.91 -7.61
CA ARG A 253 8.63 -18.01 -8.72
C ARG A 253 9.44 -16.80 -8.27
N LEU A 254 9.95 -16.08 -9.26
CA LEU A 254 10.48 -14.74 -9.05
C LEU A 254 9.31 -13.78 -8.73
N PRO A 255 9.46 -12.87 -7.75
CA PRO A 255 8.42 -11.92 -7.38
C PRO A 255 8.29 -10.80 -8.42
N SER A 256 7.09 -10.24 -8.57
CA SER A 256 6.92 -8.96 -9.24
C SER A 256 7.63 -7.85 -8.46
N ILE A 257 7.87 -6.70 -9.10
CA ILE A 257 8.51 -5.58 -8.39
C ILE A 257 7.64 -5.14 -7.20
N LYS A 258 6.32 -5.07 -7.38
CA LYS A 258 5.37 -4.70 -6.33
C LYS A 258 5.38 -5.68 -5.16
N GLU A 259 5.49 -6.97 -5.43
CA GLU A 259 5.62 -7.99 -4.40
C GLU A 259 6.92 -7.82 -3.62
N LEU A 260 8.04 -7.65 -4.33
CA LEU A 260 9.36 -7.51 -3.70
C LEU A 260 9.47 -6.25 -2.85
N LEU A 261 8.79 -5.19 -3.25
CA LEU A 261 8.68 -3.95 -2.49
C LEU A 261 7.93 -4.10 -1.15
N THR A 262 7.08 -5.12 -1.02
CA THR A 262 6.32 -5.34 0.22
C THR A 262 7.20 -5.70 1.42
N ILE A 263 8.37 -6.29 1.17
CA ILE A 263 9.32 -6.71 2.21
C ILE A 263 10.41 -5.67 2.47
N VAL A 264 10.35 -4.51 1.82
CA VAL A 264 11.27 -3.40 2.10
C VAL A 264 10.95 -2.80 3.47
N ASP A 265 11.99 -2.65 4.28
CA ASP A 265 11.94 -1.90 5.52
C ASP A 265 12.69 -0.57 5.33
N TYR A 266 11.93 0.50 5.12
CA TYR A 266 12.46 1.86 4.96
C TYR A 266 13.00 2.47 6.27
N SER A 267 12.83 1.78 7.40
CA SER A 267 13.52 2.07 8.66
C SER A 267 14.81 1.26 8.83
N SER A 268 15.29 0.62 7.76
CA SER A 268 16.55 -0.11 7.70
C SER A 268 17.37 0.31 6.47
N TYR A 269 18.70 0.19 6.53
CA TYR A 269 19.64 0.59 5.47
C TYR A 269 20.79 -0.41 5.40
N LYS A 270 21.22 -0.74 4.18
CA LYS A 270 22.31 -1.68 3.88
C LYS A 270 22.29 -3.01 4.67
N PRO A 271 21.27 -3.87 4.51
CA PRO A 271 20.09 -3.72 3.65
C PRO A 271 18.85 -3.10 4.36
N SER A 272 17.92 -2.64 3.53
CA SER A 272 16.59 -2.09 3.83
C SER A 272 15.53 -3.21 3.91
N ILE A 273 15.75 -4.13 4.83
CA ILE A 273 14.87 -5.28 5.09
C ILE A 273 15.04 -5.74 6.54
N HIS A 274 13.99 -6.34 7.12
CA HIS A 274 14.04 -6.84 8.48
C HIS A 274 14.99 -8.04 8.63
N ARG A 275 16.21 -7.81 9.11
CA ARG A 275 17.34 -8.77 9.10
C ARG A 275 17.11 -10.05 9.90
N ILE A 276 16.27 -10.02 10.93
CA ILE A 276 15.93 -11.24 11.70
C ILE A 276 14.95 -12.15 10.92
N VAL A 277 14.02 -11.52 10.18
CA VAL A 277 13.02 -12.23 9.37
C VAL A 277 13.68 -12.77 8.10
N PHE A 278 14.48 -11.92 7.44
CA PHE A 278 15.21 -12.21 6.20
C PHE A 278 16.73 -12.12 6.41
N PRO A 279 17.32 -13.08 7.15
CA PRO A 279 18.76 -13.09 7.39
C PRO A 279 19.55 -13.24 6.10
N GLU A 280 20.82 -12.85 6.14
CA GLU A 280 21.79 -12.98 5.04
C GLU A 280 21.39 -12.28 3.73
N THR A 281 20.41 -11.37 3.79
CA THR A 281 20.08 -10.53 2.64
C THR A 281 21.25 -9.60 2.33
N LEU A 282 21.80 -9.69 1.12
CA LEU A 282 22.86 -8.80 0.67
C LEU A 282 22.32 -7.40 0.34
N SER A 283 23.14 -6.38 0.62
CA SER A 283 22.89 -5.00 0.19
C SER A 283 23.19 -4.84 -1.31
N SER A 284 22.36 -5.44 -2.16
CA SER A 284 22.54 -5.52 -3.62
C SER A 284 21.23 -5.31 -4.38
N LYS A 285 21.32 -5.36 -5.71
CA LYS A 285 20.18 -5.37 -6.64
C LYS A 285 19.60 -6.79 -6.74
N PHE A 286 18.28 -6.88 -6.71
CA PHE A 286 17.52 -8.11 -6.77
C PHE A 286 16.59 -8.09 -7.97
N TRP A 287 16.50 -9.23 -8.64
CA TRP A 287 15.60 -9.46 -9.74
C TRP A 287 14.13 -9.35 -9.32
N SER A 288 13.31 -8.81 -10.21
CA SER A 288 11.86 -9.00 -10.21
C SER A 288 11.41 -9.58 -11.55
N SER A 289 10.23 -10.17 -11.60
CA SER A 289 9.59 -10.67 -12.81
C SER A 289 8.86 -9.59 -13.61
N THR A 290 8.88 -8.32 -13.18
CA THR A 290 8.19 -7.23 -13.86
C THR A 290 9.08 -6.65 -14.97
N PRO A 291 8.69 -6.74 -16.25
CA PRO A 291 9.44 -6.13 -17.35
C PRO A 291 9.46 -4.61 -17.26
N PHE A 292 10.56 -3.98 -17.70
CA PHE A 292 10.59 -2.53 -17.88
C PHE A 292 10.18 -2.18 -19.31
N VAL A 293 9.01 -1.55 -19.47
CA VAL A 293 8.42 -1.31 -20.79
C VAL A 293 9.24 -0.33 -21.64
N GLY A 294 9.94 0.62 -21.00
CA GLY A 294 10.71 1.65 -21.71
C GLY A 294 11.97 1.14 -22.42
N GLN A 295 12.43 -0.09 -22.16
CA GLN A 295 13.62 -0.64 -22.80
C GLN A 295 13.58 -2.18 -22.88
N SER A 296 13.59 -2.71 -24.11
CA SER A 296 13.65 -4.15 -24.35
C SER A 296 14.89 -4.79 -23.72
N GLY A 297 14.75 -6.02 -23.22
CA GLY A 297 15.83 -6.74 -22.54
C GLY A 297 16.15 -6.22 -21.13
N THR A 298 15.25 -5.43 -20.53
CA THR A 298 15.43 -4.96 -19.15
C THR A 298 14.20 -5.26 -18.28
N MET A 299 14.46 -5.43 -16.98
CA MET A 299 13.47 -5.69 -15.96
C MET A 299 13.53 -4.61 -14.89
N TRP A 300 12.41 -4.38 -14.21
CA TRP A 300 12.45 -3.74 -12.92
C TRP A 300 13.16 -4.64 -11.92
N GLY A 301 13.91 -4.04 -11.01
CA GLY A 301 14.53 -4.70 -9.87
C GLY A 301 14.51 -3.80 -8.65
N LEU A 302 14.92 -4.36 -7.51
CA LEU A 302 14.96 -3.66 -6.24
C LEU A 302 16.40 -3.63 -5.72
N ASN A 303 16.88 -2.46 -5.34
CA ASN A 303 18.15 -2.35 -4.62
C ASN A 303 17.91 -2.33 -3.11
N PHE A 304 18.20 -3.43 -2.43
CA PHE A 304 18.06 -3.52 -0.97
C PHE A 304 19.04 -2.65 -0.20
N ALA A 305 20.03 -2.00 -0.81
CA ALA A 305 20.83 -1.00 -0.08
C ALA A 305 19.96 0.11 0.53
N HIS A 306 18.91 0.53 -0.18
CA HIS A 306 18.06 1.66 0.17
C HIS A 306 16.57 1.50 -0.21
N GLY A 307 16.16 0.35 -0.75
CA GLY A 307 14.75 0.03 -0.97
C GLY A 307 14.13 0.75 -2.17
N ARG A 308 14.97 1.16 -3.14
CA ARG A 308 14.52 1.85 -4.37
C ARG A 308 14.57 0.91 -5.56
N THR A 309 13.72 1.19 -6.53
CA THR A 309 13.69 0.42 -7.77
C THR A 309 14.94 0.69 -8.62
N SER A 310 15.20 -0.17 -9.59
CA SER A 310 16.33 -0.07 -10.52
C SER A 310 15.96 -0.75 -11.82
N ILE A 311 16.54 -0.30 -12.93
CA ILE A 311 16.44 -0.99 -14.22
C ILE A 311 17.61 -1.96 -14.32
N LEU A 312 17.30 -3.23 -14.59
CA LEU A 312 18.24 -4.33 -14.62
C LEU A 312 18.33 -4.91 -16.03
N GLY A 313 19.52 -4.98 -16.62
CA GLY A 313 19.72 -5.61 -17.94
C GLY A 313 19.74 -7.14 -17.83
N SER A 314 18.99 -7.82 -18.69
CA SER A 314 18.79 -9.29 -18.64
C SER A 314 20.08 -10.12 -18.73
N ALA A 315 21.12 -9.58 -19.38
CA ALA A 315 22.44 -10.23 -19.51
C ALA A 315 23.35 -10.06 -18.28
N GLN A 316 22.99 -9.21 -17.32
CA GLN A 316 23.75 -9.00 -16.09
C GLN A 316 23.30 -9.98 -15.00
N LYS A 317 24.15 -10.19 -13.99
CA LYS A 317 23.83 -11.06 -12.86
C LYS A 317 23.43 -10.26 -11.62
N PHE A 318 22.30 -10.60 -11.03
CA PHE A 318 21.76 -9.99 -9.81
C PHE A 318 21.29 -11.04 -8.81
N MET A 319 21.04 -10.63 -7.57
CA MET A 319 20.51 -11.51 -6.53
C MET A 319 19.03 -11.81 -6.78
N LEU A 320 18.47 -12.79 -6.06
CA LEU A 320 17.06 -13.13 -6.13
C LEU A 320 16.53 -13.51 -4.75
N ARG A 321 15.21 -13.46 -4.61
CA ARG A 321 14.47 -14.10 -3.51
C ARG A 321 13.18 -14.66 -4.10
N CYS A 322 12.92 -15.93 -3.88
CA CYS A 322 11.72 -16.56 -4.42
C CYS A 322 10.49 -16.28 -3.56
N ILE A 323 9.34 -16.26 -4.22
CA ILE A 323 8.02 -16.09 -3.62
C ILE A 323 7.08 -17.19 -4.12
N ARG A 324 6.04 -17.48 -3.36
CA ARG A 324 4.84 -18.19 -3.84
C ARG A 324 3.60 -17.61 -3.14
N ASP A 325 2.45 -17.85 -3.74
CA ASP A 325 1.16 -17.66 -3.07
C ASP A 325 0.94 -18.76 -2.01
N LEU A 326 0.13 -18.46 -0.99
CA LEU A 326 -0.14 -19.36 0.14
C LEU A 326 -0.71 -20.71 -0.30
#